data_AF-A0A817NQV2-F1
#
_entry.id   AF-A0A817NQV2-F1
#
_cell.length_a   1.000
_cell.length_b   1.000
_cell.length_c   1.000
_cell.angle_alpha   90.00
_cell.angle_beta   90.00
_cell.angle_gamma   90.00
#
_symmetry.space_group_name_H-M   'P 1'
#
loop_
_entity.id
_entity.type
_entity.pdbx_description
1 polymer ?
#
loop_
_entity_poly.entity_id
_entity_poly.type
_entity_poly.pdbx_seq_one_letter_code
_entity_poly.pdbx_strand_id
1 'polypeptide(L)' 'MVWLGICSKGISPLVIFQEGTIDHARYIKEVLSVALEYGTNTFENNWTFQQDEAKPHVNRLIQQ' A
#
# COMPACT_ATOMS: atom_id res chain seq x y z
N MET A 1 -6.00 -2.64 -13.36
CA MET A 1 -5.28 -1.53 -12.66
C MET A 1 -4.09 -2.12 -11.93
N VAL A 2 -3.04 -1.34 -11.64
CA VAL A 2 -1.89 -1.84 -10.88
C VAL A 2 -1.54 -0.90 -9.74
N TRP A 3 -0.95 -1.45 -8.68
CA TRP A 3 -0.37 -0.69 -7.57
C TRP A 3 1.04 -1.19 -7.27
N LEU A 4 1.93 -0.26 -6.90
CA LEU A 4 3.28 -0.55 -6.40
C LEU A 4 3.73 0.57 -5.45
N GLY A 5 4.62 0.22 -4.52
CA GLY A 5 5.38 1.16 -3.70
C GLY A 5 6.83 1.26 -4.19
N ILE A 6 7.42 2.45 -4.07
CA ILE A 6 8.82 2.72 -4.42
C ILE A 6 9.52 3.40 -3.25
N CYS A 7 10.77 3.03 -3.01
CA CYS A 7 11.65 3.69 -2.06
C CYS A 7 13.10 3.73 -2.58
N SER A 8 14.02 4.29 -1.81
CA SER A 8 15.45 4.37 -2.16
C SER A 8 16.16 3.01 -2.27
N LYS A 9 15.54 1.92 -1.79
CA LYS A 9 16.10 0.56 -1.80
C LYS A 9 15.49 -0.35 -2.87
N GLY A 10 14.42 0.08 -3.54
CA GLY A 10 13.80 -0.70 -4.60
C GLY A 10 12.30 -0.46 -4.74
N ILE A 11 11.65 -1.46 -5.32
CA ILE A 11 10.23 -1.47 -5.68
C ILE A 11 9.57 -2.65 -4.95
N SER A 12 8.37 -2.44 -4.41
CA SER A 12 7.58 -3.52 -3.82
C SER A 12 7.14 -4.54 -4.89
N PRO A 13 6.69 -5.74 -4.48
CA PRO A 13 5.93 -6.61 -5.37
C PRO A 13 4.75 -5.84 -6.02
N LEU A 14 4.53 -6.08 -7.31
CA LEU A 14 3.45 -5.46 -8.08
C LEU A 14 2.12 -6.10 -7.72
N VAL A 15 1.12 -5.30 -7.36
CA VAL A 15 -0.26 -5.75 -7.15
C VAL A 15 -1.05 -5.51 -8.43
N ILE A 16 -1.58 -6.57 -9.02
CA ILE A 16 -2.39 -6.52 -10.25
C ILE A 16 -3.85 -6.75 -9.91
N PHE A 17 -4.68 -5.72 -10.11
CA PHE A 17 -6.13 -5.83 -9.96
C PHE A 17 -6.73 -6.31 -11.28
N GLN A 18 -7.30 -7.52 -11.25
CA GLN A 18 -7.94 -8.15 -12.42
C GLN A 18 -9.11 -7.31 -12.94
N GLU A 19 -10.11 -7.01 -12.10
CA GLU A 19 -11.27 -6.18 -12.48
C GLU A 19 -11.87 -5.41 -11.28
N GLY A 20 -12.73 -4.43 -11.57
CA GLY A 20 -13.53 -3.68 -10.58
C GLY A 20 -12.85 -2.46 -9.95
N THR A 21 -13.63 -1.68 -9.20
CA THR A 21 -13.15 -0.53 -8.42
C THR A 21 -12.46 -1.02 -7.16
N ILE A 22 -11.42 -0.29 -6.72
CA ILE A 22 -10.81 -0.52 -5.41
C ILE A 22 -11.60 0.29 -4.39
N ASP A 23 -12.25 -0.41 -3.47
CA ASP A 23 -12.79 0.21 -2.26
C ASP A 23 -11.78 0.11 -1.11
N HIS A 24 -12.19 0.63 0.04
CA HIS A 24 -11.36 0.65 1.23
C HIS A 24 -10.95 -0.75 1.73
N ALA A 25 -11.88 -1.70 1.76
CA ALA A 25 -11.62 -3.05 2.27
C ALA A 25 -10.65 -3.80 1.37
N ARG A 26 -10.84 -3.66 0.06
CA ARG A 26 -9.95 -4.22 -0.96
C ARG A 26 -8.56 -3.60 -0.88
N TYR A 27 -8.47 -2.28 -0.67
CA TYR A 27 -7.19 -1.59 -0.51
C TYR A 27 -6.41 -2.11 0.71
N ILE A 28 -7.04 -2.24 1.88
CA ILE A 28 -6.37 -2.81 3.06
C ILE A 28 -5.84 -4.22 2.77
N LYS A 29 -6.68 -5.07 2.19
CA LYS A 29 -6.37 -6.48 1.99
C LYS A 29 -5.27 -6.70 0.94
N GLU A 30 -5.39 -6.04 -0.20
CA GLU A 30 -4.57 -6.32 -1.39
C GLU A 30 -3.35 -5.40 -1.49
N VAL A 31 -3.39 -4.19 -0.91
CA VAL A 31 -2.31 -3.18 -1.01
C VAL A 31 -1.59 -2.98 0.31
N LEU A 32 -2.32 -2.65 1.38
CA LEU A 32 -1.67 -2.20 2.62
C LEU A 32 -0.80 -3.31 3.23
N SER A 33 -1.24 -4.56 3.14
CA SER A 33 -0.45 -5.73 3.56
C SER A 33 0.92 -5.79 2.85
N VAL A 34 0.95 -5.62 1.52
CA VAL A 34 2.16 -5.62 0.71
C VAL A 34 3.06 -4.44 1.05
N ALA A 35 2.49 -3.25 1.22
CA ALA A 35 3.23 -2.05 1.59
C ALA A 35 3.91 -2.18 2.96
N LEU A 36 3.16 -2.61 3.97
CA LEU A 36 3.63 -2.79 5.34
C LEU A 36 4.71 -3.87 5.44
N GLU A 37 4.49 -5.02 4.80
CA GLU A 37 5.48 -6.10 4.77
C GLU A 37 6.77 -5.66 4.08
N TYR A 38 6.67 -5.03 2.91
CA TYR A 38 7.85 -4.56 2.17
C TYR A 38 8.63 -3.49 2.94
N GLY A 39 7.93 -2.48 3.49
CA GLY A 39 8.56 -1.43 4.28
C GLY A 39 9.27 -1.99 5.52
N THR A 40 8.60 -2.88 6.25
CA THR A 40 9.14 -3.51 7.46
C THR A 40 10.35 -4.39 7.13
N ASN A 41 10.30 -5.20 6.08
CA ASN A 41 11.42 -6.03 5.67
C ASN A 41 12.62 -5.21 5.14
N THR A 42 12.36 -4.02 4.60
CA THR A 42 13.41 -3.17 4.00
C THR A 42 14.07 -2.22 5.01
N PHE A 43 13.31 -1.71 5.97
CA PHE A 43 13.73 -0.63 6.87
C PHE A 43 13.43 -0.89 8.36
N GLU A 44 12.97 -2.10 8.70
CA GLU A 44 12.54 -2.47 10.05
C GLU A 44 11.43 -1.52 10.54
N ASN A 45 11.64 -0.83 11.67
CA ASN A 45 10.68 0.10 12.25
C ASN A 45 10.90 1.56 11.82
N ASN A 46 11.89 1.85 10.96
CA ASN A 46 12.33 3.20 10.63
C ASN A 46 11.93 3.61 9.20
N TRP A 47 10.62 3.65 8.94
CA TRP A 47 10.10 4.08 7.65
C TRP A 47 8.72 4.75 7.78
N THR A 48 8.32 5.44 6.73
CA THR A 48 7.03 6.11 6.63
C THR A 48 6.34 5.66 5.36
N PHE A 49 5.06 5.30 5.48
CA PHE A 49 4.22 5.02 4.33
C PHE A 49 3.53 6.30 3.86
N GLN A 50 3.62 6.59 2.57
CA GLN A 50 3.01 7.78 1.96
C GLN A 50 2.15 7.35 0.76
N GLN A 51 0.97 7.96 0.65
CA GLN A 51 -0.03 7.73 -0.39
C GLN A 51 -0.86 9.00 -0.59
N ASP A 52 -1.63 9.07 -1.68
CA ASP A 52 -2.53 10.19 -1.94
C ASP A 52 -3.84 10.11 -1.12
N GLU A 53 -4.70 11.11 -1.25
CA GLU A 53 -5.98 11.21 -0.56
C GLU A 53 -7.15 10.58 -1.34
N ALA A 54 -6.89 9.57 -2.19
CA ALA A 54 -7.99 8.88 -2.86
C ALA A 54 -8.97 8.27 -1.86
N LYS A 55 -10.27 8.24 -2.20
CA LYS A 55 -11.34 7.77 -1.31
C LYS A 55 -11.05 6.45 -0.58
N PRO A 56 -10.41 5.42 -1.19
CA PRO A 56 -10.06 4.19 -0.48
C PRO A 56 -9.01 4.35 0.64
N HIS A 57 -8.16 5.37 0.53
CA HIS A 57 -7.04 5.67 1.45
C HIS A 57 -7.50 6.48 2.67
N VAL A 58 -8.57 7.27 2.54
CA VAL A 58 -9.07 8.19 3.58
C VAL A 58 -10.03 7.49 4.53
N ASN A 59 -9.53 6.47 5.21
CA ASN A 59 -10.22 5.84 6.32
C ASN A 59 -9.31 5.83 7.54
N ARG A 60 -9.89 6.04 8.71
CA ARG A 60 -9.23 6.04 10.01
C ARG A 60 -8.38 4.77 10.27
N LEU A 61 -8.70 3.64 9.63
CA LEU A 61 -7.93 2.41 9.76
C LEU A 61 -6.58 2.43 9.02
N ILE A 62 -6.40 3.31 8.02
CA ILE A 62 -5.19 3.41 7.21
C ILE A 62 -4.33 4.61 7.63
N GLN A 63 -4.93 5.65 8.20
CA GLN A 63 -4.21 6.81 8.75
C GLN A 63 -3.63 6.49 10.15
N GLN A 64 -2.52 5.75 10.19
CA GLN A 64 -1.72 5.51 11.39
C GLN A 64 -0.45 6.35 11.39
#